data_AF-A0A816U8Z1-F1
#
_entry.id   AF-A0A816U8Z1-F1
#
_cell.length_a   1.000
_cell.length_b   1.000
_cell.length_c   1.000
_cell.angle_alpha   90.00
_cell.angle_beta   90.00
_cell.angle_gamma   90.00
#
_symmetry.space_group_name_H-M   'P 1'
#
loop_
_entity.id
_entity.type
_entity.pdbx_description
1 polymer ?
#
loop_
_entity_poly.entity_id
_entity_poly.type
_entity_poly.pdbx_seq_one_letter_code
_entity_poly.pdbx_strand_id
1 'polypeptide(L)'
;MLQILSSSLSLTSLTTSSIILIILLIILTLIWYISASKSPNASPRFPILLSILRRKYDFINKGPLELIQDGYNSLGDVFRMQILHQSVVFRIVYTFTIPVFGKNIVYDASLKIMQQQLKFVNKGLNLINMKAHVGKIVMEAEEWFSRWPDSGEIDLMKEFSQLIILTASRCLLGKEIRENVQTKFAHLYQQLSDGMCHL
;
A
#
# COMPACT_ATOMS: atom_id res chain seq x y z
N MET A 1 25.18 -32.99 -67.79
CA MET A 1 24.30 -31.81 -67.58
C MET A 1 23.21 -32.05 -66.52
N LEU A 2 22.70 -33.27 -66.33
CA LEU A 2 21.63 -33.57 -65.34
C LEU A 2 22.08 -33.76 -63.87
N GLN A 3 23.37 -34.03 -63.60
CA GLN A 3 23.89 -34.19 -62.23
C GLN A 3 24.14 -32.85 -61.48
N ILE A 4 24.20 -31.72 -62.19
CA ILE A 4 24.46 -30.40 -61.59
C ILE A 4 23.15 -29.76 -61.08
N LEU A 5 22.01 -30.13 -61.67
CA LEU A 5 20.68 -29.62 -61.27
C LEU A 5 20.11 -30.31 -60.02
N SER A 6 20.46 -31.57 -59.76
CA SER A 6 19.98 -32.30 -58.58
C SER A 6 20.68 -31.89 -57.29
N SER A 7 21.94 -31.43 -57.36
CA SER A 7 22.71 -30.95 -56.21
C SER A 7 22.31 -29.53 -55.77
N SER A 8 21.84 -28.68 -56.69
CA SER A 8 21.33 -27.34 -56.34
C SER A 8 19.94 -27.37 -55.68
N LEU A 9 19.08 -28.33 -56.06
CA LEU A 9 17.73 -28.49 -55.50
C LEU A 9 17.73 -29.02 -54.05
N SER A 10 18.74 -29.81 -53.67
CA SER A 10 18.89 -30.35 -52.31
C SER A 10 19.48 -29.33 -51.33
N LEU A 11 20.36 -28.42 -51.77
CA LEU A 11 20.89 -27.35 -50.91
C LEU A 11 19.82 -26.29 -50.57
N THR A 12 18.97 -25.91 -51.52
CA THR A 12 17.89 -24.94 -51.25
C THR A 12 16.86 -25.48 -50.27
N SER A 13 16.47 -26.75 -50.38
CA SER A 13 15.49 -27.38 -49.49
C SER A 13 16.03 -27.60 -48.07
N LEU A 14 17.34 -27.82 -47.91
CA LEU A 14 18.00 -27.94 -46.62
C LEU A 14 17.95 -26.62 -45.84
N THR A 15 18.23 -25.49 -46.51
CA THR A 15 18.23 -24.16 -45.89
C THR A 15 16.82 -23.69 -45.48
N THR A 16 15.81 -23.96 -46.29
CA THR A 16 14.41 -23.63 -45.95
C THR A 16 13.90 -24.45 -44.78
N SER A 17 14.29 -25.73 -44.70
CA SER A 17 13.91 -26.63 -43.60
C SER A 17 14.51 -26.16 -42.27
N SER A 18 15.76 -25.69 -42.28
CA SER A 18 16.40 -25.11 -41.08
C SER A 18 15.71 -23.83 -40.60
N ILE A 19 15.29 -22.95 -41.50
CA ILE A 19 14.58 -21.71 -41.15
C ILE A 19 13.21 -22.02 -40.54
N ILE A 20 12.47 -22.96 -41.12
CA ILE A 20 11.16 -23.40 -40.60
C ILE A 20 11.32 -24.00 -39.19
N LEU A 21 12.39 -24.77 -38.94
CA LEU A 21 12.66 -25.38 -37.65
C LEU A 21 13.02 -24.34 -36.57
N ILE A 22 13.76 -23.28 -36.93
CA ILE A 22 14.05 -22.15 -36.04
C ILE A 22 12.76 -21.38 -35.71
N ILE A 23 11.92 -21.10 -36.70
CA ILE A 23 10.63 -20.42 -36.50
C ILE A 23 9.71 -21.28 -35.62
N LEU A 24 9.68 -22.60 -35.83
CA LEU A 24 8.91 -23.54 -35.02
C LEU A 24 9.40 -23.57 -33.56
N LEU A 25 10.72 -23.57 -33.32
CA LEU A 25 11.31 -23.46 -31.99
C LEU A 25 10.97 -22.12 -31.31
N ILE A 26 11.01 -21.02 -32.05
CA ILE A 26 10.60 -19.70 -31.54
C ILE A 26 9.10 -19.71 -31.18
N ILE A 27 8.25 -20.31 -32.00
CA ILE A 27 6.80 -20.42 -31.72
C ILE A 27 6.56 -21.34 -30.52
N LEU A 28 7.25 -22.48 -30.42
CA LEU A 28 7.09 -23.42 -29.31
C LEU A 28 7.55 -22.81 -27.98
N THR A 29 8.66 -22.06 -28.00
CA THR A 29 9.12 -21.30 -26.83
C THR A 29 8.16 -20.18 -26.46
N LEU A 30 7.53 -19.50 -27.44
CA LEU A 30 6.49 -18.50 -27.21
C LEU A 30 5.23 -19.13 -26.58
N ILE A 31 4.80 -20.30 -27.07
CA ILE A 31 3.64 -21.04 -26.57
C ILE A 31 3.89 -21.54 -25.14
N TRP A 32 5.06 -22.13 -24.89
CA TRP A 32 5.46 -22.56 -23.55
C TRP A 32 5.51 -21.36 -22.59
N TYR A 33 6.04 -20.22 -23.05
CA TYR A 33 6.08 -18.98 -22.29
C TYR A 33 4.68 -18.44 -21.94
N ILE A 34 3.76 -18.41 -22.90
CA ILE A 34 2.36 -17.99 -22.66
C ILE A 34 1.68 -18.96 -21.69
N SER A 35 1.90 -20.27 -21.84
CA SER A 35 1.33 -21.30 -20.96
C SER A 35 1.89 -21.26 -19.54
N ALA A 36 3.19 -20.97 -19.37
CA ALA A 36 3.84 -20.88 -18.06
C ALA A 36 3.44 -19.61 -17.29
N SER A 37 2.97 -18.56 -17.98
CA SER A 37 2.51 -17.31 -17.34
C SER A 37 1.19 -17.43 -16.59
N LYS A 38 0.43 -18.52 -16.79
CA LYS A 38 -0.88 -18.75 -16.17
C LYS A 38 -0.82 -19.33 -14.74
N SER A 39 0.36 -19.56 -14.17
CA SER A 39 0.46 -20.03 -12.79
C SER A 39 0.13 -18.88 -11.80
N PRO A 40 -0.86 -19.06 -10.92
CA PRO A 40 -1.39 -17.98 -10.06
C PRO A 40 -0.39 -17.47 -9.01
N ASN A 41 0.77 -18.11 -8.87
CA ASN A 41 1.79 -17.73 -7.89
C ASN A 41 3.24 -17.80 -8.43
N ALA A 42 3.41 -17.91 -9.75
CA ALA A 42 4.74 -17.87 -10.35
C ALA A 42 5.17 -16.41 -10.55
N SER A 43 6.26 -16.02 -9.89
CA SER A 43 6.95 -14.77 -10.21
C SER A 43 7.22 -14.70 -11.72
N PRO A 44 6.82 -13.62 -12.41
CA PRO A 44 6.94 -13.56 -13.86
C PRO A 44 8.41 -13.59 -14.27
N ARG A 45 8.86 -14.73 -14.79
CA ARG A 45 10.22 -14.94 -15.32
C ARG A 45 10.26 -14.44 -16.77
N PHE A 46 10.34 -13.12 -16.93
CA PHE A 46 10.73 -12.51 -18.20
C PHE A 46 12.25 -12.69 -18.42
N PRO A 47 12.77 -12.55 -19.66
CA PRO A 47 14.19 -12.28 -19.84
C PRO A 47 14.52 -11.01 -19.05
N ILE A 48 15.45 -11.16 -18.11
CA ILE A 48 15.82 -10.18 -17.06
C ILE A 48 15.91 -8.76 -17.62
N LEU A 49 16.48 -8.60 -18.82
CA LEU A 49 16.67 -7.32 -19.50
C LEU A 49 15.37 -6.56 -19.85
N LEU A 50 14.37 -7.23 -20.44
CA LEU A 50 13.10 -6.58 -20.82
C LEU A 50 12.31 -6.14 -19.59
N SER A 51 12.35 -6.93 -18.50
CA SER A 51 11.68 -6.56 -17.26
C SER A 51 12.36 -5.38 -16.55
N ILE A 52 13.69 -5.28 -16.60
CA ILE A 52 14.43 -4.16 -16.03
C ILE A 52 14.17 -2.89 -16.85
N LEU A 53 14.17 -2.98 -18.19
CA LEU A 53 13.87 -1.85 -19.06
C LEU A 53 12.44 -1.35 -18.88
N ARG A 54 11.46 -2.27 -18.82
CA ARG A 54 10.06 -1.93 -18.54
C ARG A 54 9.89 -1.27 -17.18
N ARG A 55 10.47 -1.83 -16.11
CA ARG A 55 10.38 -1.20 -14.77
C ARG A 55 11.08 0.14 -14.69
N LYS A 56 12.21 0.32 -15.38
CA LYS A 56 12.88 1.63 -15.48
C LYS A 56 11.99 2.64 -16.21
N TYR A 57 11.35 2.23 -17.31
CA TYR A 57 10.38 3.05 -18.03
C TYR A 57 9.18 3.41 -17.15
N ASP A 58 8.57 2.44 -16.48
CA ASP A 58 7.45 2.64 -15.57
C ASP A 58 7.86 3.55 -14.39
N PHE A 59 9.08 3.42 -13.87
CA PHE A 59 9.60 4.27 -12.78
C PHE A 59 9.74 5.72 -13.21
N ILE A 60 10.17 5.96 -14.45
CA ILE A 60 10.35 7.32 -15.00
C ILE A 60 8.99 7.96 -15.33
N ASN A 61 8.04 7.20 -15.89
CA ASN A 61 6.78 7.77 -16.36
C ASN A 61 5.67 7.82 -15.30
N LYS A 62 5.53 6.77 -14.48
CA LYS A 62 4.52 6.68 -13.41
C LYS A 62 5.04 7.18 -12.06
N GLY A 63 6.35 7.12 -11.87
CA GLY A 63 6.98 7.42 -10.59
C GLY A 63 7.06 6.21 -9.65
N PRO A 64 7.82 6.35 -8.55
CA PRO A 64 8.12 5.25 -7.63
C PRO A 64 6.89 4.76 -6.85
N LEU A 65 5.97 5.64 -6.47
CA LEU A 65 4.84 5.30 -5.60
C LEU A 65 3.80 4.44 -6.31
N GLU A 66 3.47 4.76 -7.56
CA GLU A 66 2.54 3.96 -8.36
C GLU A 66 3.11 2.56 -8.63
N LEU A 67 4.42 2.44 -8.84
CA LEU A 67 5.07 1.15 -8.99
C LEU A 67 4.96 0.27 -7.74
N ILE A 68 5.11 0.87 -6.55
CA ILE A 68 4.96 0.15 -5.29
C ILE A 68 3.49 -0.26 -5.10
N GLN A 69 2.54 0.61 -5.45
CA GLN A 69 1.11 0.30 -5.38
C GLN A 69 0.69 -0.80 -6.37
N ASP A 70 1.19 -0.76 -7.60
CA ASP A 70 0.96 -1.80 -8.62
C ASP A 70 1.54 -3.14 -8.15
N GLY A 71 2.74 -3.12 -7.56
CA GLY A 71 3.36 -4.27 -6.92
C GLY A 71 2.51 -4.84 -5.79
N TYR A 72 1.97 -3.99 -4.93
CA TYR A 72 1.07 -4.38 -3.84
C TYR A 72 -0.22 -5.03 -4.37
N ASN A 73 -0.93 -4.37 -5.29
CA ASN A 73 -2.19 -4.86 -5.84
C ASN A 73 -2.04 -6.22 -6.56
N SER A 74 -0.84 -6.52 -7.08
CA SER A 74 -0.57 -7.74 -7.84
C SER A 74 0.11 -8.86 -7.04
N LEU A 75 0.95 -8.52 -6.06
CA LEU A 75 1.79 -9.48 -5.33
C LEU A 75 1.49 -9.57 -3.83
N GLY A 76 0.66 -8.67 -3.29
CA GLY A 76 0.26 -8.64 -1.88
C GLY A 76 1.23 -7.90 -0.96
N ASP A 77 1.15 -8.21 0.34
CA ASP A 77 1.79 -7.43 1.43
C ASP A 77 3.33 -7.46 1.42
N VAL A 78 3.95 -8.50 0.84
CA VAL A 78 5.40 -8.64 0.75
C VAL A 78 5.81 -8.99 -0.66
N PHE A 79 6.58 -8.12 -1.30
CA PHE A 79 7.09 -8.39 -2.64
C PHE A 79 8.49 -7.82 -2.86
N ARG A 80 9.25 -8.47 -3.75
CA ARG A 80 10.56 -8.01 -4.18
C ARG A 80 10.44 -7.28 -5.50
N MET A 81 10.94 -6.06 -5.56
CA MET A 81 11.04 -5.28 -6.78
C MET A 81 12.49 -4.89 -7.06
N GLN A 82 12.93 -5.17 -8.28
CA GLN A 82 14.23 -4.72 -8.76
C GLN A 82 14.10 -3.29 -9.29
N ILE A 83 14.72 -2.34 -8.59
CA ILE A 83 14.81 -0.93 -8.97
C ILE A 83 16.23 -0.71 -9.50
N LEU A 84 16.34 -0.50 -10.81
CA LEU A 84 17.62 -0.38 -11.51
C LEU A 84 18.53 -1.60 -11.27
N HIS A 85 19.62 -1.42 -10.51
CA HIS A 85 20.60 -2.47 -10.21
C HIS A 85 20.36 -3.13 -8.83
N GLN A 86 19.44 -2.61 -8.02
CA GLN A 86 19.21 -3.09 -6.65
C GLN A 86 17.87 -3.80 -6.52
N SER A 87 17.85 -4.91 -5.80
CA SER A 87 16.61 -5.60 -5.43
C SER A 87 16.15 -5.10 -4.07
N VAL A 88 15.02 -4.40 -4.04
CA VAL A 88 14.39 -3.88 -2.83
C VAL A 88 13.20 -4.79 -2.47
N VAL A 89 13.08 -5.14 -1.19
CA VAL A 89 11.91 -5.85 -0.68
C VAL A 89 10.97 -4.82 -0.06
N PHE A 90 9.75 -4.78 -0.56
CA PHE A 90 8.67 -3.99 0.01
C PHE A 90 7.84 -4.88 0.92
N ARG A 91 7.60 -4.40 2.14
CA ARG A 91 6.68 -5.01 3.10
C ARG A 91 5.76 -3.93 3.61
N ILE A 92 4.46 -4.08 3.35
CA ILE A 92 3.44 -3.22 3.92
C ILE A 92 2.98 -3.87 5.22
N VAL A 93 3.05 -3.10 6.30
CA VAL A 93 2.76 -3.60 7.66
C VAL A 93 1.39 -3.13 8.13
N TYR A 94 0.70 -2.27 7.37
CA TYR A 94 -0.51 -1.57 7.85
C TYR A 94 -1.83 -2.29 7.57
N THR A 95 -1.83 -3.51 7.05
CA THR A 95 -3.06 -4.29 6.76
C THR A 95 -3.92 -4.51 8.00
N PHE A 96 -3.32 -4.57 9.20
CA PHE A 96 -4.05 -4.69 10.47
C PHE A 96 -4.96 -3.48 10.78
N THR A 97 -4.76 -2.35 10.10
CA THR A 97 -5.57 -1.14 10.31
C THR A 97 -6.90 -1.17 9.55
N ILE A 98 -7.05 -2.05 8.57
CA ILE A 98 -8.25 -2.18 7.73
C ILE A 98 -9.53 -2.54 8.54
N PRO A 99 -9.53 -3.55 9.43
CA PRO A 99 -10.72 -3.86 10.24
C PRO A 99 -11.11 -2.73 11.20
N VAL A 100 -10.16 -1.87 11.56
CA VAL A 100 -10.35 -0.76 12.51
C VAL A 100 -10.95 0.47 11.82
N PHE A 101 -10.37 0.89 10.70
CA PHE A 101 -10.82 2.09 9.98
C PHE A 101 -11.90 1.82 8.92
N GLY A 102 -12.03 0.58 8.47
CA GLY A 102 -12.98 0.17 7.45
C GLY A 102 -12.44 0.22 6.02
N LYS A 103 -13.27 -0.26 5.10
CA LYS A 103 -12.90 -0.42 3.68
C LYS A 103 -12.77 0.92 2.96
N ASN A 104 -11.87 0.99 1.99
CA ASN A 104 -11.53 2.18 1.18
C ASN A 104 -11.06 3.39 2.00
N ILE A 105 -10.47 3.15 3.18
CA ILE A 105 -9.90 4.19 4.05
C ILE A 105 -8.39 4.00 4.16
N VAL A 106 -7.63 5.07 3.91
CA VAL A 106 -6.17 5.17 3.98
C VAL A 106 -5.48 4.01 3.27
N TYR A 107 -5.10 2.96 4.00
CA TYR A 107 -4.31 1.84 3.50
C TYR A 107 -5.14 0.82 2.69
N ASP A 108 -6.47 0.83 2.81
CA ASP A 108 -7.36 0.04 1.94
C ASP A 108 -7.82 0.82 0.69
N ALA A 109 -7.46 2.11 0.58
CA ALA A 109 -7.84 2.96 -0.54
C ALA A 109 -6.81 2.92 -1.68
N SER A 110 -7.25 3.18 -2.91
CA SER A 110 -6.30 3.45 -4.01
C SER A 110 -5.40 4.65 -3.68
N LEU A 111 -4.15 4.65 -4.15
CA LEU A 111 -3.18 5.71 -3.86
C LEU A 111 -3.74 7.13 -4.07
N LYS A 112 -4.52 7.33 -5.15
CA LYS A 112 -5.17 8.62 -5.46
C LYS A 112 -6.18 9.02 -4.39
N ILE A 113 -7.03 8.09 -3.94
CA ILE A 113 -8.03 8.33 -2.90
C ILE A 113 -7.34 8.55 -1.55
N MET A 114 -6.34 7.73 -1.20
CA MET A 114 -5.55 7.90 0.01
C MET A 114 -4.91 9.29 0.07
N GLN A 115 -4.30 9.75 -1.02
CA GLN A 115 -3.73 11.09 -1.11
C GLN A 115 -4.79 12.20 -0.92
N GLN A 116 -6.00 12.01 -1.43
CA GLN A 116 -7.11 12.95 -1.22
C GLN A 116 -7.56 12.95 0.25
N GLN A 117 -7.72 11.78 0.85
CA GLN A 117 -8.08 11.63 2.26
C GLN A 117 -7.04 12.29 3.18
N LEU A 118 -5.75 12.05 2.93
CA LEU A 118 -4.66 12.69 3.69
C LEU A 118 -4.64 14.21 3.50
N LYS A 119 -4.99 14.72 2.31
CA LYS A 119 -5.16 16.17 2.11
C LYS A 119 -6.28 16.75 2.99
N PHE A 120 -7.39 16.04 3.16
CA PHE A 120 -8.46 16.47 4.06
C PHE A 120 -8.00 16.52 5.52
N VAL A 121 -7.27 15.49 5.97
CA VAL A 121 -6.69 15.44 7.32
C VAL A 121 -5.69 16.58 7.52
N ASN A 122 -4.76 16.79 6.58
CA ASN A 122 -3.76 17.85 6.66
C ASN A 122 -4.38 19.25 6.67
N LYS A 123 -5.51 19.44 5.99
CA LYS A 123 -6.26 20.70 6.07
C LYS A 123 -6.82 20.91 7.49
N GLY A 124 -7.23 19.85 8.18
CA GLY A 124 -7.64 19.88 9.59
C GLY A 124 -6.50 20.21 10.55
N LEU A 125 -5.29 19.72 10.28
CA LEU A 125 -4.11 19.83 11.16
C LEU A 125 -3.14 20.97 10.80
N ASN A 126 -3.60 21.98 10.09
CA ASN A 126 -2.76 23.13 9.74
C ASN A 126 -2.48 24.05 10.95
N LEU A 127 -1.48 24.91 10.84
CA LEU A 127 -1.05 25.80 11.93
C LEU A 127 -2.16 26.67 12.52
N ILE A 128 -3.08 27.19 11.69
CA ILE A 128 -4.18 28.05 12.13
C ILE A 128 -5.13 27.24 13.01
N ASN A 129 -5.50 26.04 12.58
CA ASN A 129 -6.37 25.15 13.35
C ASN A 129 -5.68 24.68 14.63
N MET A 130 -4.40 24.33 14.57
CA MET A 130 -3.62 23.93 15.76
C MET A 130 -3.58 25.05 16.80
N LYS A 131 -3.39 26.31 16.39
CA LYS A 131 -3.50 27.47 17.30
C LYS A 131 -4.89 27.59 17.93
N ALA A 132 -5.95 27.39 17.15
CA ALA A 132 -7.32 27.41 17.65
C ALA A 132 -7.63 26.23 18.59
N HIS A 133 -6.91 25.10 18.48
CA HIS A 133 -7.04 23.96 19.37
C HIS A 133 -6.46 24.20 20.76
N VAL A 134 -5.41 25.04 20.89
CA VAL A 134 -4.75 25.28 22.19
C VAL A 134 -5.74 25.68 23.28
N GLY A 135 -6.63 26.64 23.01
CA GLY A 135 -7.64 27.06 23.99
C GLY A 135 -8.61 25.94 24.38
N LYS A 136 -8.96 25.06 23.44
CA LYS A 136 -9.82 23.89 23.71
C LYS A 136 -9.09 22.85 24.56
N ILE A 137 -7.80 22.62 24.30
CA ILE A 137 -6.96 21.69 25.05
C ILE A 137 -6.83 22.16 26.51
N VAL A 138 -6.51 23.44 26.72
CA VAL A 138 -6.37 24.03 28.05
C VAL A 138 -7.68 23.90 28.83
N MET A 139 -8.80 24.27 28.21
CA MET A 139 -10.13 24.14 28.83
C MET A 139 -10.45 22.70 29.26
N GLU A 140 -10.19 21.71 28.41
CA GLU A 140 -10.42 20.30 28.76
C GLU A 140 -9.50 19.83 29.89
N ALA A 141 -8.23 20.25 29.89
CA ALA A 141 -7.28 19.91 30.93
C ALA A 141 -7.67 20.52 32.28
N GLU A 142 -8.01 21.81 32.31
CA GLU A 142 -8.47 22.50 33.52
C GLU A 142 -9.76 21.86 34.08
N GLU A 143 -10.75 21.59 33.23
CA GLU A 143 -11.99 20.90 33.62
C GLU A 143 -11.74 19.46 34.12
N TRP A 144 -10.77 18.75 33.52
CA TRP A 144 -10.41 17.39 33.92
C TRP A 144 -9.77 17.37 35.30
N PHE A 145 -8.75 18.21 35.52
CA PHE A 145 -7.96 18.26 36.74
C PHE A 145 -8.66 18.99 37.89
N SER A 146 -9.67 19.83 37.64
CA SER A 146 -10.47 20.45 38.71
C SER A 146 -11.27 19.44 39.55
N ARG A 147 -11.40 18.20 39.07
CA ARG A 147 -12.07 17.10 39.78
C ARG A 147 -11.12 16.31 40.69
N TRP A 148 -9.82 16.55 40.58
CA TRP A 148 -8.84 15.86 41.41
C TRP A 148 -8.84 16.41 42.85
N PRO A 149 -8.61 15.56 43.86
CA PRO A 149 -8.40 16.00 45.23
C PRO A 149 -7.01 16.66 45.39
N ASP A 150 -6.80 17.39 46.49
CA ASP A 150 -5.51 18.05 46.78
C ASP A 150 -4.33 17.07 46.88
N SER A 151 -4.59 15.81 47.24
CA SER A 151 -3.60 14.73 47.25
C SER A 151 -4.26 13.36 47.05
N GLY A 152 -3.55 12.43 46.43
CA GLY A 152 -4.00 11.05 46.25
C GLY A 152 -3.14 10.27 45.26
N GLU A 153 -3.55 9.04 44.98
CA GLU A 153 -2.96 8.19 43.94
C GLU A 153 -3.95 8.03 42.79
N ILE A 154 -3.41 8.03 41.57
CA ILE A 154 -4.19 7.87 40.35
C ILE A 154 -3.48 6.93 39.39
N ASP A 155 -4.26 6.29 38.52
CA ASP A 155 -3.73 5.59 37.36
C ASP A 155 -3.49 6.60 36.23
N LEU A 156 -2.24 7.03 36.06
CA LEU A 156 -1.86 7.99 35.02
C LEU A 156 -2.23 7.51 33.61
N MET A 157 -2.12 6.21 33.32
CA MET A 157 -2.45 5.68 31.99
C MET A 157 -3.93 5.91 31.68
N LYS A 158 -4.79 5.54 32.62
CA LYS A 158 -6.24 5.69 32.50
C LYS A 158 -6.66 7.15 32.43
N GLU A 159 -6.10 8.01 33.28
CA GLU A 159 -6.43 9.43 33.33
C GLU A 159 -6.03 10.16 32.04
N PHE A 160 -4.79 9.97 31.59
CA PHE A 160 -4.30 10.62 30.37
C PHE A 160 -5.00 10.09 29.10
N SER A 161 -5.34 8.80 29.04
CA SER A 161 -6.12 8.24 27.93
C SER A 161 -7.46 8.96 27.76
N GLN A 162 -8.17 9.14 28.87
CA GLN A 162 -9.47 9.80 28.85
C GLN A 162 -9.34 11.28 28.50
N LEU A 163 -8.37 11.98 29.09
CA LEU A 163 -8.10 13.38 28.76
C LEU A 163 -7.75 13.56 27.27
N ILE A 164 -6.93 12.67 26.70
CA ILE A 164 -6.56 12.72 25.27
C ILE A 164 -7.79 12.50 24.38
N ILE A 165 -8.66 11.53 24.69
CA ILE A 165 -9.88 11.28 23.91
C ILE A 165 -10.83 12.49 23.97
N LEU A 166 -11.01 13.09 25.14
CA LEU A 166 -11.86 14.28 25.30
C LEU A 166 -11.30 15.46 24.51
N THR A 167 -10.00 15.69 24.64
CA THR A 167 -9.29 16.75 23.92
C THR A 167 -9.35 16.55 22.40
N ALA A 168 -9.07 15.33 21.93
CA ALA A 168 -9.11 14.97 20.52
C ALA A 168 -10.53 15.11 19.95
N SER A 169 -11.56 14.67 20.67
CA SER A 169 -12.95 14.81 20.21
C SER A 169 -13.36 16.27 20.08
N ARG A 170 -13.05 17.14 21.06
CA ARG A 170 -13.37 18.59 20.98
C ARG A 170 -12.58 19.32 19.90
N CYS A 171 -11.34 18.91 19.64
CA CYS A 171 -10.49 19.54 18.62
C CYS A 171 -10.82 19.07 17.21
N LEU A 172 -10.95 17.76 17.00
CA LEU A 172 -10.98 17.13 15.68
C LEU A 172 -12.40 16.76 15.21
N LEU A 173 -13.30 16.41 16.13
CA LEU A 173 -14.63 15.87 15.79
C LEU A 173 -15.76 16.89 16.01
N GLY A 174 -15.53 17.94 16.81
CA GLY A 174 -16.50 18.99 17.07
C GLY A 174 -17.20 18.86 18.42
N LYS A 175 -18.04 19.84 18.73
CA LYS A 175 -18.70 19.97 20.04
C LYS A 175 -19.77 18.89 20.23
N GLU A 176 -20.50 18.59 19.17
CA GLU A 176 -21.59 17.63 19.12
C GLU A 176 -21.10 16.22 19.48
N ILE A 177 -19.95 15.81 18.94
CA ILE A 177 -19.35 14.52 19.27
C ILE A 177 -18.81 14.54 20.70
N ARG A 178 -18.11 15.60 21.10
CA ARG A 178 -17.55 15.73 22.46
C ARG A 178 -18.61 15.64 23.56
N GLU A 179 -19.79 16.23 23.35
CA GLU A 179 -20.90 16.16 24.32
C GLU A 179 -21.46 14.73 24.46
N ASN A 180 -21.38 13.93 23.40
CA ASN A 180 -21.80 12.53 23.39
C ASN A 180 -20.69 11.54 23.79
N VAL A 181 -19.44 12.00 23.93
CA VAL A 181 -18.29 11.11 24.17
C VAL A 181 -18.32 10.43 25.54
N GLN A 182 -18.95 11.06 26.53
CA GLN A 182 -18.84 10.68 27.95
C GLN A 182 -19.48 9.33 28.34
N THR A 183 -20.39 8.76 27.55
CA THR A 183 -21.09 7.51 27.97
C THR A 183 -20.99 6.35 26.98
N LYS A 184 -21.23 6.57 25.68
CA LYS A 184 -21.22 5.48 24.69
C LYS A 184 -19.97 5.45 23.81
N PHE A 185 -19.43 6.62 23.47
CA PHE A 185 -18.33 6.71 22.51
C PHE A 185 -16.98 6.32 23.12
N ALA A 186 -16.71 6.71 24.38
CA ALA A 186 -15.45 6.38 25.04
C ALA A 186 -15.21 4.87 25.13
N HIS A 187 -16.25 4.10 25.49
CA HIS A 187 -16.16 2.63 25.55
C HIS A 187 -15.90 2.02 24.17
N LEU A 188 -16.62 2.46 23.13
CA LEU A 188 -16.40 1.96 21.76
C LEU A 188 -15.00 2.30 21.23
N TYR A 189 -14.51 3.51 21.52
CA TYR A 189 -13.18 3.94 21.12
C TYR A 189 -12.08 3.15 21.84
N GLN A 190 -12.29 2.85 23.13
CA GLN A 190 -11.37 2.02 23.89
C GLN A 190 -11.35 0.58 23.37
N GLN A 191 -12.51 -0.01 23.08
CA GLN A 191 -12.60 -1.34 22.43
C GLN A 191 -11.91 -1.37 21.06
N LEU A 192 -12.06 -0.29 20.28
CA LEU A 192 -11.38 -0.16 19.00
C LEU A 192 -9.86 -0.08 19.15
N SER A 193 -9.38 0.66 20.15
CA SER A 193 -7.95 0.79 20.48
C SER A 193 -7.36 -0.53 20.96
N ASP A 194 -8.06 -1.24 21.84
CA ASP A 194 -7.65 -2.56 22.34
C ASP A 194 -7.52 -3.56 21.18
N GLY A 195 -8.42 -3.49 20.20
CA GLY A 195 -8.37 -4.28 18.98
C GLY A 195 -7.08 -4.09 18.15
N MET A 196 -6.38 -2.96 18.26
CA MET A 196 -5.09 -2.76 17.59
C MET A 196 -3.90 -3.30 18.38
N CYS A 197 -3.98 -3.30 19.71
CA CYS A 197 -2.89 -3.78 20.58
C CYS A 197 -2.85 -5.31 20.70
N HIS A 198 -3.95 -6.00 20.35
CA HIS A 198 -4.10 -7.45 20.48
C HIS A 198 -4.05 -8.22 19.14
N LEU A 199 -3.67 -7.55 18.03
CA LEU A 199 -3.41 -8.16 16.71
C LEU A 199 -1.92 -8.40 16.49
#